data_AF-A0A3B8Y695-F1
#
_entry.id   AF-A0A3B8Y695-F1
#
_cell.length_a   1.000
_cell.length_b   1.000
_cell.length_c   1.000
_cell.angle_alpha   90.00
_cell.angle_beta   90.00
_cell.angle_gamma   90.00
#
_symmetry.space_group_name_H-M   'P 1'
#
loop_
_entity.id
_entity.type
_entity.pdbx_description
1 polymer ?
#
loop_
_entity_poly.entity_id
_entity_poly.type
_entity_poly.pdbx_seq_one_letter_code
_entity_poly.pdbx_strand_id
1 'polypeptide(L)'
;MKRLLDSCILIDHFDGIRRATTYLKNHKDECCISVITKAEVLIGFDSEIAFHQGSQVLNYFPLIELDETITNLVIQIRRQQIKKKATKEPNEKVRQWKLPDAIQLEFRLTPPVIKLYSLV
;
A
#
# COMPACT_ATOMS: atom_id res chain seq x y z
N MET A 1 15.56 3.34 5.71
CA MET A 1 14.44 2.57 5.11
C MET A 1 13.18 3.43 5.15
N LYS A 2 12.41 3.51 4.07
CA LYS A 2 11.10 4.19 4.07
C LYS A 2 10.00 3.20 4.46
N ARG A 3 8.99 3.66 5.21
CA ARG A 3 7.83 2.90 5.67
C ARG A 3 6.70 3.00 4.64
N LEU A 4 6.14 1.86 4.23
CA LEU A 4 4.95 1.83 3.38
C LEU A 4 3.73 2.27 4.19
N LEU A 5 3.03 3.30 3.71
CA LEU A 5 1.75 3.74 4.28
C LEU A 5 0.61 2.86 3.79
N ASP A 6 -0.21 2.44 4.74
CA ASP A 6 -1.51 1.81 4.49
C ASP A 6 -2.52 2.87 4.02
N SER A 7 -3.44 2.51 3.13
CA SER A 7 -4.49 3.40 2.64
C SER A 7 -5.38 3.91 3.77
N CYS A 8 -5.65 3.10 4.80
CA CYS A 8 -6.46 3.53 5.95
C CYS A 8 -5.91 4.77 6.66
N ILE A 9 -4.58 4.90 6.79
CA ILE A 9 -3.96 6.08 7.43
C ILE A 9 -4.18 7.34 6.59
N LEU A 10 -4.12 7.20 5.26
CA LEU A 10 -4.33 8.31 4.33
C LEU A 10 -5.81 8.69 4.28
N ILE A 11 -6.71 7.71 4.22
CA ILE A 11 -8.16 7.92 4.28
C ILE A 11 -8.53 8.64 5.58
N ASP A 12 -8.07 8.15 6.74
CA ASP A 12 -8.28 8.81 8.03
C ASP A 12 -7.76 10.27 8.02
N HIS A 13 -6.64 10.54 7.35
CA HIS A 13 -6.14 11.91 7.21
C HIS A 13 -7.08 12.81 6.39
N PHE A 14 -7.57 12.31 5.25
CA PHE A 14 -8.51 13.05 4.41
C PHE A 14 -9.89 13.23 5.06
N ASP A 15 -10.29 12.29 5.93
CA ASP A 15 -11.49 12.40 6.77
C ASP A 15 -11.30 13.33 7.99
N GLY A 16 -10.13 13.96 8.12
CA GLY A 16 -9.85 14.94 9.18
C GLY A 16 -9.50 14.33 10.53
N ILE A 17 -9.21 13.02 10.60
CA ILE A 17 -8.79 12.37 11.84
C ILE A 17 -7.42 12.91 12.26
N ARG A 18 -7.42 13.64 13.39
CA ARG A 18 -6.24 14.35 13.91
C ARG A 18 -5.05 13.43 14.17
N ARG A 19 -5.30 12.19 14.62
CA ARG A 19 -4.24 11.21 14.91
C ARG A 19 -3.48 10.82 13.64
N ALA A 20 -4.20 10.55 12.54
CA ALA A 20 -3.59 10.25 11.25
C ALA A 20 -2.80 11.46 10.71
N THR A 21 -3.38 12.65 10.77
CA THR A 21 -2.69 13.89 10.37
C THR A 21 -1.39 14.12 11.16
N THR A 22 -1.42 13.88 12.47
CA THR A 22 -0.23 14.01 13.33
C THR A 22 0.83 12.97 12.97
N TYR A 23 0.40 11.73 12.71
CA TYR A 23 1.30 10.67 12.28
C TYR A 23 2.00 11.01 10.97
N LEU A 24 1.25 11.45 9.95
CA LEU A 24 1.81 11.84 8.66
C LEU A 24 2.77 13.02 8.79
N LYS A 25 2.41 14.07 9.54
CA LYS A 25 3.31 15.21 9.77
C LYS A 25 4.65 14.79 10.36
N ASN A 26 4.65 13.84 11.31
CA ASN A 26 5.85 13.42 12.01
C ASN A 26 6.73 12.44 11.20
N HIS A 27 6.16 11.73 10.22
CA HIS A 27 6.85 10.63 9.53
C HIS A 27 6.87 10.75 8.01
N LYS A 28 6.33 11.83 7.42
CA LYS A 28 6.15 11.96 5.95
C LYS A 28 7.42 11.68 5.15
N ASP A 29 8.56 12.15 5.61
CA ASP A 29 9.84 12.04 4.89
C ASP A 29 10.44 10.62 4.98
N GLU A 30 9.96 9.84 5.95
CA GLU A 30 10.28 8.43 6.17
C GLU A 30 9.23 7.50 5.56
N CYS A 31 8.25 8.01 4.81
CA CYS A 31 7.15 7.22 4.25
C CYS A 31 7.19 7.11 2.73
N CYS A 32 6.51 6.10 2.19
CA CYS A 32 6.21 5.91 0.77
C CYS A 32 4.81 5.31 0.60
N ILE A 33 4.26 5.40 -0.62
CA ILE A 33 2.94 4.82 -0.96
C ILE A 33 3.07 3.90 -2.17
N SER A 34 2.22 2.89 -2.26
CA SER A 34 2.12 2.08 -3.47
C SER A 34 1.13 2.70 -4.47
N VAL A 35 1.25 2.33 -5.76
CA VAL A 35 0.25 2.68 -6.78
C VAL A 35 -1.15 2.19 -6.42
N ILE A 36 -1.27 1.06 -5.71
CA ILE A 36 -2.55 0.55 -5.21
C ILE A 36 -3.12 1.47 -4.13
N THR A 37 -2.31 1.82 -3.12
CA THR A 37 -2.68 2.77 -2.07
C THR A 37 -3.16 4.11 -2.68
N LYS A 38 -2.44 4.60 -3.70
CA LYS A 38 -2.81 5.83 -4.40
C LYS A 38 -4.18 5.70 -5.10
N ALA A 39 -4.43 4.58 -5.79
CA ALA A 39 -5.71 4.34 -6.44
C ALA A 39 -6.87 4.23 -5.44
N GLU A 40 -6.69 3.46 -4.35
CA GLU A 40 -7.72 3.29 -3.32
C GLU A 40 -8.15 4.62 -2.68
N VAL A 41 -7.18 5.46 -2.34
CA VAL A 41 -7.45 6.77 -1.75
C VAL A 41 -8.13 7.70 -2.76
N LEU A 42 -7.64 7.75 -4.00
CA LEU A 42 -8.16 8.69 -4.99
C LEU A 42 -9.57 8.36 -5.50
N ILE A 43 -9.92 7.07 -5.59
CA ILE A 43 -11.27 6.63 -5.95
C ILE A 43 -12.31 7.07 -4.92
N GLY A 44 -11.90 7.32 -3.67
CA GLY A 44 -12.79 7.77 -2.60
C GLY A 44 -13.24 9.23 -2.70
N PHE A 45 -12.71 10.03 -3.64
CA PHE A 45 -13.13 11.43 -3.82
C PHE A 45 -14.20 11.56 -4.92
N ASP A 46 -15.36 12.08 -4.54
CA ASP A 46 -16.50 12.27 -5.47
C ASP A 46 -16.40 13.53 -6.34
N SER A 47 -15.55 14.50 -5.98
CA SER A 47 -15.38 15.75 -6.74
C SER A 47 -14.01 15.86 -7.39
N GLU A 48 -13.96 16.37 -8.62
CA GLU A 48 -12.73 16.62 -9.38
C GLU A 48 -11.73 17.48 -8.58
N ILE A 49 -12.24 18.49 -7.87
CA ILE A 49 -11.42 19.40 -7.05
C ILE A 49 -10.77 18.62 -5.90
N ALA A 50 -11.54 17.83 -5.15
CA ALA A 50 -11.01 17.02 -4.05
C ALA A 50 -10.04 15.95 -4.55
N PHE A 51 -10.33 15.32 -5.69
CA PHE A 51 -9.44 14.36 -6.35
C PHE A 51 -8.07 14.99 -6.66
N HIS A 52 -8.06 16.18 -7.27
CA HIS A 52 -6.81 16.88 -7.60
C HIS A 52 -6.03 17.30 -6.34
N GLN A 53 -6.72 17.83 -5.32
CA GLN A 53 -6.10 18.18 -4.04
C GLN A 53 -5.51 16.96 -3.33
N GLY A 54 -6.26 15.85 -3.28
CA GLY A 54 -5.79 14.57 -2.75
C GLY A 54 -4.56 14.07 -3.51
N SER A 55 -4.58 14.11 -4.84
CA SER A 55 -3.45 13.71 -5.67
C SER A 55 -2.19 14.53 -5.40
N GLN A 56 -2.32 15.84 -5.19
CA GLN A 56 -1.21 16.71 -4.80
C GLN A 56 -0.62 16.31 -3.44
N VAL A 57 -1.45 15.99 -2.45
CA VAL A 57 -1.00 15.50 -1.14
C VAL A 57 -0.25 14.17 -1.29
N LEU A 58 -0.77 13.24 -2.10
CA LEU A 58 -0.14 11.94 -2.31
C LEU A 58 1.21 12.03 -3.03
N ASN A 59 1.42 13.06 -3.86
CA ASN A 59 2.70 13.27 -4.57
C ASN A 59 3.86 13.69 -3.66
N TYR A 60 3.61 14.04 -2.39
CA TYR A 60 4.70 14.22 -1.41
C TYR A 60 5.37 12.91 -1.01
N PHE A 61 4.69 11.77 -1.22
CA PHE A 61 5.23 10.47 -0.90
C PHE A 61 5.87 9.85 -2.15
N PRO A 62 7.08 9.28 -2.04
CA PRO A 62 7.63 8.42 -3.09
C PRO A 62 6.63 7.33 -3.46
N LEU A 63 6.36 7.22 -4.76
CA LEU A 63 5.47 6.23 -5.32
C LEU A 63 6.25 4.95 -5.62
N ILE A 64 5.70 3.83 -5.18
CA ILE A 64 6.17 2.52 -5.56
C ILE A 64 5.22 1.95 -6.61
N GLU A 65 5.75 1.69 -7.80
CA GLU A 65 5.03 1.07 -8.91
C GLU A 65 4.97 -0.46 -8.75
N LEU A 66 4.01 -1.08 -9.43
CA LEU A 66 3.94 -2.52 -9.57
C LEU A 66 4.78 -2.96 -10.77
N ASP A 67 5.74 -3.84 -10.53
CA ASP A 67 6.48 -4.52 -11.58
C ASP A 67 6.14 -6.02 -11.64
N GLU A 68 6.70 -6.71 -12.63
CA GLU A 68 6.53 -8.16 -12.80
C GLU A 68 7.03 -8.95 -11.60
N THR A 69 8.11 -8.49 -10.94
CA THR A 69 8.69 -9.15 -9.76
C THR A 69 7.69 -9.16 -8.61
N ILE A 70 7.16 -7.99 -8.26
CA ILE A 70 6.16 -7.81 -7.20
C ILE A 70 4.89 -8.58 -7.56
N THR A 71 4.47 -8.52 -8.82
CA THR A 71 3.29 -9.23 -9.30
C THR A 71 3.42 -10.74 -9.10
N ASN A 72 4.56 -11.33 -9.50
CA ASN A 72 4.83 -12.75 -9.35
C ASN A 72 4.89 -13.18 -7.88
N LEU A 73 5.49 -12.36 -7.01
CA LEU A 73 5.55 -12.61 -5.57
C LEU A 73 4.16 -12.61 -4.92
N VAL A 74 3.33 -11.63 -5.28
CA VAL A 74 1.93 -11.55 -4.81
C VAL A 74 1.13 -12.77 -5.27
N ILE A 75 1.28 -13.19 -6.53
CA ILE A 75 0.67 -14.41 -7.05
C ILE A 75 1.11 -15.62 -6.22
N GLN A 76 2.40 -15.74 -5.93
CA GLN A 76 2.94 -16.85 -5.13
C GLN A 76 2.33 -16.88 -3.72
N ILE A 77 2.30 -15.76 -3.01
CA ILE A 77 1.70 -15.65 -1.67
C ILE A 77 0.22 -16.03 -1.71
N ARG A 78 -0.55 -15.48 -2.65
CA ARG A 78 -1.98 -15.77 -2.78
C ARG A 78 -2.24 -17.25 -3.08
N ARG A 79 -1.44 -17.86 -3.96
CA ARG A 79 -1.53 -19.30 -4.25
C ARG A 79 -1.22 -20.15 -3.02
N GLN A 80 -0.23 -19.77 -2.22
CA GLN A 80 0.09 -20.46 -0.95
C GLN A 80 -1.06 -20.34 0.06
N GLN A 81 -1.69 -19.17 0.18
CA GLN A 81 -2.85 -18.98 1.06
C GLN A 81 -4.05 -19.83 0.63
N ILE A 82 -4.34 -19.87 -0.67
CA ILE A 82 -5.43 -20.71 -1.23
C ILE A 82 -5.16 -22.18 -0.95
N LYS A 83 -3.91 -22.65 -1.16
CA LYS A 83 -3.51 -24.03 -0.84
C LYS A 83 -3.70 -24.35 0.64
N LYS A 84 -3.20 -23.49 1.55
CA LYS A 84 -3.36 -23.65 3.00
C LYS A 84 -4.83 -23.71 3.44
N LYS A 85 -5.71 -22.96 2.77
CA LYS A 85 -7.16 -23.02 3.02
C LYS A 85 -7.78 -24.34 2.55
N ALA A 86 -7.33 -24.88 1.43
CA ALA A 86 -7.82 -26.15 0.89
C ALA A 86 -7.38 -27.35 1.74
N THR A 87 -6.26 -27.24 2.45
CA THR A 87 -5.70 -28.30 3.30
C THR A 87 -5.94 -28.10 4.80
N LYS A 88 -6.82 -27.15 5.18
CA LYS A 88 -7.04 -26.81 6.60
C LYS A 88 -7.97 -27.83 7.28
N GLU A 89 -7.74 -28.05 8.58
CA GLU A 89 -8.70 -28.74 9.45
C GLU A 89 -9.94 -27.84 9.70
N PRO A 90 -11.14 -28.41 9.95
CA PRO A 90 -12.41 -27.66 10.01
C PRO A 90 -12.39 -26.44 10.95
N ASN A 91 -11.61 -26.50 12.04
CA ASN A 91 -11.54 -25.49 13.09
C ASN A 91 -10.39 -24.48 12.94
N GLU A 92 -9.55 -24.60 11.90
CA GLU A 92 -8.41 -23.70 11.72
C GLU A 92 -8.84 -22.40 11.00
N LYS A 93 -8.52 -21.24 11.57
CA LYS A 93 -8.79 -19.93 10.94
C LYS A 93 -7.64 -19.54 10.01
N VAL A 94 -7.85 -19.69 8.70
CA VAL A 94 -6.94 -19.17 7.68
C VAL A 94 -7.35 -17.74 7.32
N ARG A 95 -6.47 -16.75 7.57
CA ARG A 95 -6.67 -15.38 7.09
C ARG A 95 -6.47 -15.34 5.58
N GLN A 96 -7.49 -14.91 4.86
CA GLN A 96 -7.43 -14.65 3.43
C GLN A 96 -7.30 -13.14 3.22
N TRP A 97 -6.15 -12.70 2.72
CA TRP A 97 -5.95 -11.30 2.37
C TRP A 97 -6.61 -10.98 1.03
N LYS A 98 -7.13 -9.75 0.89
CA LYS A 98 -7.54 -9.22 -0.40
C LYS A 98 -6.31 -8.95 -1.26
N LEU A 99 -6.50 -8.68 -2.55
CA LEU A 99 -5.37 -8.43 -3.46
C LEU A 99 -4.55 -7.21 -3.03
N PRO A 100 -5.19 -6.09 -2.64
CA PRO A 100 -4.47 -4.92 -2.15
C PRO A 100 -3.62 -5.24 -0.91
N ASP A 101 -4.18 -5.92 0.08
CA ASP A 101 -3.46 -6.29 1.31
C ASP A 101 -2.25 -7.18 1.02
N ALA A 102 -2.38 -8.14 0.08
CA ALA A 102 -1.29 -9.03 -0.30
C ALA A 102 -0.17 -8.28 -1.03
N ILE A 103 -0.53 -7.32 -1.89
CA ILE A 103 0.41 -6.43 -2.58
C ILE A 103 1.14 -5.54 -1.58
N GLN A 104 0.41 -4.90 -0.66
CA GLN A 104 0.98 -4.03 0.37
C GLN A 104 1.90 -4.79 1.32
N LEU A 105 1.56 -6.03 1.67
CA LEU A 105 2.47 -6.87 2.45
C LEU A 105 3.75 -7.17 1.68
N GLU A 106 3.65 -7.52 0.40
CA GLU A 106 4.85 -7.83 -0.38
C GLU A 106 5.77 -6.62 -0.42
N PHE A 107 5.24 -5.43 -0.71
CA PHE A 107 6.03 -4.18 -0.64
C PHE A 107 6.70 -3.91 0.71
N ARG A 108 6.13 -4.43 1.80
CA ARG A 108 6.74 -4.35 3.12
C ARG A 108 7.87 -5.36 3.32
N LEU A 109 7.74 -6.56 2.76
CA LEU A 109 8.71 -7.66 2.90
C LEU A 109 9.88 -7.52 1.91
N THR A 110 9.58 -7.08 0.70
CA THR A 110 10.52 -6.72 -0.35
C THR A 110 10.29 -5.25 -0.70
N PRO A 111 10.79 -4.31 0.14
CA PRO A 111 10.80 -2.92 -0.29
C PRO A 111 11.52 -2.90 -1.63
N PRO A 112 10.94 -2.29 -2.69
CA PRO A 112 11.66 -2.14 -3.94
C PRO A 112 12.97 -1.49 -3.53
N VAL A 113 14.08 -2.17 -3.81
CA VAL A 113 15.37 -1.51 -3.82
C VAL A 113 15.10 -0.38 -4.80
N ILE A 114 14.98 0.85 -4.29
CA ILE A 114 15.00 2.04 -5.11
C ILE A 114 16.26 1.80 -5.90
N LYS A 115 16.11 1.41 -7.17
CA LYS A 115 17.22 1.21 -8.07
C LYS A 115 17.82 2.60 -8.17
N LEU A 116 18.78 2.87 -7.28
CA LEU A 116 19.84 3.82 -7.47
C LEU A 116 20.61 3.28 -8.68
N TYR A 117 19.99 3.37 -9.85
CA TYR A 117 20.75 3.50 -11.07
C TYR A 117 21.48 4.83 -10.90
N SER A 118 22.71 4.72 -10.42
CA SER A 118 23.87 5.16 -11.18
C SER A 118 23.48 5.85 -12.48
N LEU A 119 23.24 7.15 -12.42
CA LEU A 119 23.53 8.06 -13.50
C LEU A 119 24.54 9.05 -12.91
N VAL A 120 25.80 8.74 -13.24
CA VAL A 120 26.94 9.63 -13.49
C VAL A 120 26.82 11.05 -12.94
#